data_AF-A0A075IE27-F1
#
_entry.id   AF-A0A075IE27-F1
#
_cell.length_a   1.000
_cell.length_b   1.000
_cell.length_c   1.000
_cell.angle_alpha   90.00
_cell.angle_beta   90.00
_cell.angle_gamma   90.00
#
_symmetry.space_group_name_H-M   'P 1'
#
loop_
_entity.id
_entity.type
_entity.pdbx_description
1 polymer ?
#
loop_
_entity_poly.entity_id
_entity_poly.type
_entity_poly.pdbx_seq_one_letter_code
_entity_poly.pdbx_strand_id
1 'polypeptide(L)' 'MKARFDGKCKSCGDDIRKGKEIARNADEVWVHKHCVEELVDLP' A
#
# COMPACT_ATOMS: atom_id res chain seq x y z
N MET A 1 1.11 8.72 -0.76
CA MET A 1 0.28 9.29 0.34
C MET A 1 0.77 8.72 1.66
N LYS A 2 0.55 9.36 2.82
CA LYS A 2 0.91 8.78 4.13
C LYS A 2 -0.32 8.20 4.83
N ALA A 3 -0.16 7.05 5.48
CA ALA A 3 -1.21 6.41 6.26
C ALA A 3 -1.64 7.30 7.43
N ARG A 4 -2.96 7.43 7.61
CA ARG A 4 -3.57 8.10 8.76
C ARG A 4 -4.33 7.13 9.68
N PHE A 5 -4.29 5.86 9.34
CA PHE A 5 -4.88 4.76 10.07
C PHE A 5 -3.83 3.66 10.29
N ASP A 6 -4.12 2.79 11.25
CA ASP A 6 -3.38 1.54 11.44
C ASP A 6 -4.19 0.43 10.77
N GLY A 7 -3.53 -0.43 10.00
CA GLY A 7 -4.19 -1.47 9.20
C GLY A 7 -3.21 -2.56 8.79
N LYS A 8 -3.65 -3.50 7.94
CA LYS A 8 -2.77 -4.50 7.34
C LYS A 8 -2.68 -4.31 5.84
N CYS A 9 -1.46 -4.34 5.32
CA CYS A 9 -1.20 -4.35 3.90
C CYS A 9 -1.64 -5.70 3.34
N LYS A 10 -2.58 -5.70 2.39
CA LYS A 10 -3.05 -6.93 1.74
C LYS A 10 -2.05 -7.51 0.73
N SER A 11 -1.08 -6.72 0.29
CA SER A 11 -0.07 -7.15 -0.69
C SER A 11 1.09 -7.89 -0.02
N CYS A 12 1.68 -7.34 1.05
CA CYS A 12 2.79 -8.00 1.77
C CYS A 12 2.39 -8.68 3.09
N GLY A 13 1.17 -8.46 3.59
CA GLY A 13 0.71 -8.98 4.88
C GLY A 13 1.21 -8.20 6.11
N ASP A 14 2.10 -7.23 5.90
CA ASP A 14 2.74 -6.43 6.95
C ASP A 14 1.82 -5.29 7.45
N ASP A 15 2.15 -4.70 8.59
CA ASP A 15 1.27 -3.71 9.22
C ASP A 15 1.45 -2.31 8.60
N ILE A 16 0.34 -1.70 8.20
CA ILE A 16 0.26 -0.30 7.83
C ILE A 16 0.16 0.49 9.13
N ARG A 17 1.18 1.30 9.41
CA ARG A 17 1.19 2.23 10.55
C ARG A 17 1.01 3.66 10.08
N LYS A 18 0.36 4.47 10.90
CA LYS A 18 0.26 5.93 10.67
C LYS A 18 1.63 6.54 10.38
N GLY A 19 1.69 7.37 9.34
CA GLY A 19 2.91 8.04 8.90
C GLY A 19 3.73 7.28 7.84
N LYS A 20 3.52 5.97 7.65
CA LYS A 20 4.16 5.22 6.54
C LYS A 20 3.54 5.56 5.19
N GLU A 21 4.33 5.42 4.13
CA GLU A 21 3.83 5.62 2.77
C GLU A 21 2.89 4.49 2.34
N ILE A 22 1.68 4.88 1.94
CA ILE A 22 0.64 4.01 1.40
C ILE A 22 0.17 4.52 0.05
N ALA A 23 -0.41 3.59 -0.70
CA ALA A 23 -1.09 3.83 -1.96
C ALA A 23 -2.28 2.88 -2.07
N ARG A 24 -3.12 3.15 -3.07
CA ARG A 24 -4.32 2.35 -3.33
C ARG A 24 -4.01 1.42 -4.49
N ASN A 25 -4.24 0.12 -4.33
CA ASN A 25 -4.07 -0.86 -5.41
C ASN A 25 -5.29 -0.86 -6.36
N ALA A 26 -5.26 -1.74 -7.38
CA ALA A 26 -6.33 -1.89 -8.36
C ALA A 26 -7.68 -2.27 -7.74
N ASP A 27 -7.67 -3.01 -6.63
CA ASP A 27 -8.87 -3.38 -5.85
C ASP A 27 -9.37 -2.28 -4.90
N GLU A 28 -8.88 -1.05 -5.06
CA GLU A 28 -9.19 0.10 -4.20
C GLU A 28 -8.80 -0.09 -2.72
N VAL A 29 -7.93 -1.06 -2.42
CA VAL A 29 -7.43 -1.35 -1.08
C VAL A 29 -6.15 -0.56 -0.81
N TRP A 30 -6.05 -0.05 0.42
CA TRP A 30 -4.83 0.59 0.87
C TRP A 30 -3.74 -0.42 1.19
N VAL A 31 -2.60 -0.26 0.52
CA VAL A 31 -1.39 -1.05 0.67
C VAL A 31 -0.20 -0.12 0.84
N HIS A 32 0.99 -0.62 1.23
CA HIS A 32 2.18 0.22 1.20
C HIS A 32 2.45 0.72 -0.22
N LYS A 33 3.01 1.93 -0.34
CA LYS A 33 3.29 2.54 -1.65
C LYS A 33 4.20 1.65 -2.52
N HIS A 34 5.22 1.05 -1.91
CA HIS A 34 6.10 0.08 -2.58
C HIS A 34 5.36 -1.19 -3.04
N CYS A 35 4.28 -1.57 -2.36
CA CYS A 35 3.51 -2.76 -2.69
C CYS A 35 2.53 -2.57 -3.86
N VAL A 36 2.32 -1.34 -4.34
CA VAL A 36 1.56 -1.07 -5.56
C VAL A 36 2.45 -0.67 -6.73
N GLU A 37 3.59 -0.03 -6.48
CA GLU A 37 4.53 0.36 -7.55
C GLU A 37 5.11 -0.87 -8.29
N GLU A 38 5.21 -2.04 -7.65
CA GLU A 38 5.58 -3.30 -8.35
C GLU A 38 4.56 -3.80 -9.39
N LEU A 39 3.34 -3.24 -9.44
CA LEU A 39 2.33 -3.62 -10.43
C LEU A 39 2.30 -2.70 -11.66
N VAL A 40 3.15 -1.67 -11.72
CA VAL A 40 3.11 -0.65 -12.78
C VAL A 40 4.47 -0.52 -13.48
N ASP A 41 5.00 -1.62 -13.99
CA ASP A 41 6.01 -1.63 -15.07
C ASP A 41 5.99 -3.06 -15.64
N LEU A 42 5.47 -3.33 -16.84
CA LEU A 42 6.17 -3.16 -18.14
C LEU A 42 5.18 -3.39 -19.31
N PRO A 43 5.38 -2.74 -20.47
CA PRO A 43 5.54 -3.46 -21.73
C PRO A 43 7.01 -3.52 -22.21
#